data_AF-A0ABD4VE41-F1
#
_entry.id   AF-A0ABD4VE41-F1
#
_cell.length_a   1.000
_cell.length_b   1.000
_cell.length_c   1.000
_cell.angle_alpha   90.00
_cell.angle_beta   90.00
_cell.angle_gamma   90.00
#
_symmetry.space_group_name_H-M   'P 1'
#
loop_
_entity.id
_entity.type
_entity.pdbx_description
1 polymer ?
#
loop_
_entity_poly.entity_id
_entity_poly.type
_entity_poly.pdbx_seq_one_letter_code
_entity_poly.pdbx_strand_id
1 'polypeptide(L)' 'MSEPTNPASIEFLPALWYTVTARDDNDACENSGKTFEVNPCYSNGGVVVIECGRCHQPMEIVAATLLDPQPEVS' A
#
# COMPACT_ATOMS: atom_id res chain seq x y z
N MET A 1 -14.46 7.76 -24.84
CA MET A 1 -14.25 8.42 -23.53
C MET A 1 -13.97 7.28 -22.57
N SER A 2 -12.69 7.05 -22.24
CA SER A 2 -12.30 5.94 -21.36
C SER A 2 -12.58 6.38 -19.94
N GLU A 3 -13.47 5.67 -19.25
CA GLU A 3 -13.74 5.87 -17.82
C GLU A 3 -12.41 5.82 -17.05
N PRO A 4 -12.20 6.67 -16.03
CA PRO A 4 -11.09 6.47 -15.12
C PRO A 4 -11.35 5.13 -14.42
N THR A 5 -10.53 4.12 -14.71
CA THR A 5 -10.50 2.87 -13.97
C THR A 5 -10.26 3.23 -12.52
N ASN A 6 -11.34 3.35 -11.74
CA ASN A 6 -11.26 3.35 -10.29
C ASN A 6 -10.44 2.11 -9.95
N PRO A 7 -9.25 2.23 -9.31
CA PRO A 7 -8.49 1.04 -8.97
C PRO A 7 -9.45 0.17 -8.14
N ALA A 8 -9.70 -1.05 -8.61
CA ALA A 8 -10.49 -2.01 -7.87
C ALA A 8 -9.98 -1.96 -6.43
N SER A 9 -10.87 -1.72 -5.46
CA SER A 9 -10.52 -1.69 -4.05
C SER A 9 -9.66 -2.91 -3.76
N ILE A 10 -8.38 -2.69 -3.45
CA ILE A 10 -7.42 -3.77 -3.26
C ILE A 10 -7.86 -4.53 -2.02
N GLU A 11 -8.34 -5.76 -2.21
CA GLU A 11 -8.75 -6.63 -1.11
C GLU A 11 -7.54 -7.40 -0.58
N PHE A 12 -7.21 -7.19 0.70
CA PHE A 12 -6.16 -7.94 1.37
C PHE A 12 -6.75 -9.11 2.16
N LEU A 13 -6.20 -10.30 1.96
CA LEU A 13 -6.49 -11.45 2.81
C LEU A 13 -5.79 -11.31 4.17
N PRO A 14 -6.46 -11.70 5.27
CA PRO A 14 -5.93 -11.58 6.62
C PRO A 14 -4.70 -12.47 6.84
N ALA A 15 -3.76 -11.97 7.65
CA ALA A 15 -2.57 -12.67 8.09
C ALA A 15 -1.61 -13.14 6.98
N LEU A 16 -1.60 -12.42 5.85
CA LEU A 16 -0.67 -12.64 4.74
C LEU A 16 0.23 -11.42 4.51
N TRP A 17 1.35 -11.66 3.84
CA TRP A 17 2.34 -10.67 3.46
C TRP A 17 2.25 -10.31 1.97
N TYR A 18 2.44 -9.03 1.68
CA TYR A 18 2.33 -8.43 0.34
C TYR A 18 3.53 -7.51 0.06
N THR A 19 3.86 -7.33 -1.21
CA THR A 19 4.57 -6.15 -1.69
C THR A 19 3.52 -5.09 -2.00
N VAL A 20 3.62 -3.92 -1.39
CA VAL A 20 2.64 -2.83 -1.53
C VAL A 20 3.32 -1.60 -2.09
N THR A 21 2.71 -0.97 -3.09
CA THR A 21 3.11 0.37 -3.56
C THR A 21 2.11 1.38 -3.05
N ALA A 22 2.58 2.36 -2.28
CA ALA A 22 1.77 3.44 -1.75
C ALA A 22 2.23 4.80 -2.30
N ARG A 23 1.30 5.72 -2.50
CA ARG A 23 1.54 7.08 -2.99
C ARG A 23 1.12 8.09 -1.93
N ASP A 24 1.95 9.10 -1.71
CA ASP A 24 1.59 10.19 -0.81
C ASP A 24 0.75 11.20 -1.61
N ASP A 25 -0.51 11.38 -1.23
CA ASP A 25 -1.45 12.30 -1.88
C ASP A 25 -1.63 13.61 -1.08
N ASN A 26 -0.81 13.83 -0.05
CA ASN A 26 -0.83 15.06 0.72
C ASN A 26 0.01 16.15 0.04
N ASP A 27 -0.65 17.09 -0.64
CA ASP A 27 -0.03 18.24 -1.31
C ASP A 27 0.86 19.12 -0.41
N ALA A 28 0.66 19.09 0.91
CA ALA A 28 1.52 19.80 1.86
C ALA A 28 2.83 19.05 2.18
N CYS A 29 2.96 17.79 1.75
CA CYS A 29 4.16 16.99 1.96
C CYS A 29 5.13 17.12 0.77
N GLU A 30 6.43 17.15 1.05
CA GLU A 30 7.49 17.06 0.04
C GLU A 30 7.44 15.75 -0.77
N ASN A 31 6.76 14.73 -0.23
CA ASN A 31 6.56 13.46 -0.90
C ASN A 31 5.29 13.40 -1.74
N SER A 32 4.48 14.48 -1.82
CA SER A 32 3.26 14.48 -2.62
C SER A 32 3.51 14.00 -4.05
N GLY A 33 2.67 13.08 -4.51
CA GLY A 33 2.74 12.43 -5.82
C GLY A 33 3.83 11.36 -5.95
N LYS A 34 4.71 11.17 -4.96
CA LYS A 34 5.75 10.12 -5.00
C LYS A 34 5.20 8.79 -4.53
N THR A 35 5.63 7.72 -5.19
CA THR A 35 5.30 6.34 -4.85
C THR A 35 6.46 5.67 -4.11
N PHE A 36 6.13 4.84 -3.13
CA PHE A 36 7.07 4.07 -2.32
C PHE A 36 6.64 2.61 -2.30
N GLU A 37 7.62 1.72 -2.45
CA GLU A 37 7.40 0.29 -2.30
C GLU A 37 7.68 -0.13 -0.84
N VAL A 38 6.76 -0.89 -0.27
CA VAL A 38 6.83 -1.47 1.06
C VAL A 38 6.80 -2.98 0.91
N ASN A 39 7.93 -3.62 1.23
CA ASN A 39 8.11 -5.07 1.14
C ASN A 39 9.03 -5.55 2.28
N PRO A 40 8.59 -6.49 3.15
CA PRO A 40 7.27 -7.11 3.17
C PRO A 40 6.25 -6.27 3.97
N CYS A 41 4.99 -6.27 3.55
CA CYS A 41 3.89 -5.59 4.23
C CYS A 41 2.87 -6.61 4.77
N TYR A 42 2.61 -6.59 6.08
CA TYR A 42 1.69 -7.51 6.73
C TYR A 42 0.25 -7.00 6.69
N SER A 43 -0.68 -7.84 6.23
CA SER A 43 -2.11 -7.58 6.34
C SER A 43 -2.65 -8.07 7.67
N ASN A 44 -2.90 -7.14 8.60
CA ASN A 44 -3.47 -7.46 9.89
C ASN A 44 -5.01 -7.50 9.81
N GLY A 45 -5.58 -8.70 9.79
CA GLY A 45 -7.04 -8.86 9.71
C GLY A 45 -7.65 -8.37 8.38
N GLY A 46 -6.87 -8.36 7.30
CA GLY A 46 -7.30 -7.85 5.98
C GLY A 46 -7.11 -6.34 5.83
N VAL A 47 -6.44 -5.70 6.79
CA VAL A 47 -6.19 -4.25 6.78
C VAL A 47 -4.70 -4.00 6.59
N VAL A 48 -4.38 -3.14 5.63
CA VAL A 48 -3.03 -2.60 5.40
C VAL A 48 -3.11 -1.08 5.46
N VAL A 49 -2.23 -0.47 6.25
CA VAL A 49 -2.09 0.98 6.35
C VAL A 49 -0.62 1.32 6.16
N ILE A 50 -0.33 2.16 5.17
CA ILE A 50 1.00 2.73 4.96
C ILE A 50 0.96 4.19 5.36
N GLU A 51 1.86 4.60 6.24
CA GLU A 51 2.00 6.00 6.67
C GLU A 51 3.26 6.59 6.05
N CYS A 52 3.16 7.84 5.56
CA CYS A 52 4.33 8.56 5.11
C CYS A 52 5.18 8.98 6.32
N GLY A 53 6.43 8.51 6.39
CA GLY A 53 7.36 8.87 7.47
C GLY A 53 7.79 10.35 7.53
N ARG A 54 7.21 11.24 6.70
CA ARG A 54 7.45 12.69 6.72
C ARG A 54 6.25 13.47 7.25
N CYS A 55 5.08 13.27 6.66
CA CYS A 55 3.86 14.00 7.04
C CYS A 55 2.98 13.22 8.03
N HIS A 56 3.31 11.95 8.31
CA HIS A 56 2.53 11.06 9.18
C HIS A 56 1.08 10.90 8.76
N GLN A 57 0.78 11.16 7.48
CA GLN A 57 -0.54 10.93 6.91
C GLN A 57 -0.59 9.54 6.25
N PRO A 58 -1.78 8.91 6.23
CA PRO A 58 -1.98 7.68 5.48
C PRO A 58 -1.74 7.93 3.98
N MET A 59 -1.04 7.00 3.36
CA MET A 59 -0.74 6.99 1.93
C MET A 59 -1.77 6.14 1.20
N GLU A 60 -2.05 6.50 -0.05
CA GLU A 60 -2.97 5.75 -0.92
C GLU A 60 -2.26 4.52 -1.47
N ILE A 61 -2.85 3.34 -1.29
CA ILE A 61 -2.29 2.11 -1.85
C ILE A 61 -2.72 1.98 -3.31
N VAL A 62 -1.76 2.06 -4.22
CA VAL A 62 -2.02 2.03 -5.67
C VAL A 62 -1.75 0.67 -6.31
N ALA A 63 -0.96 -0.19 -5.66
CA ALA A 63 -0.73 -1.57 -6.09
C ALA A 63 -0.41 -2.47 -4.90
N ALA A 64 -0.80 -3.74 -4.99
CA ALA A 64 -0.39 -4.77 -4.05
C ALA A 64 -0.23 -6.12 -4.76
N THR A 65 0.80 -6.87 -4.37
CA THR A 65 1.08 -8.22 -4.86
C THR A 65 1.26 -9.15 -3.67
N LEU A 66 0.48 -10.23 -3.60
CA LEU A 66 0.65 -11.26 -2.57
C LEU A 66 2.03 -11.91 -2.71
N LEU A 67 2.77 -12.01 -1.61
CA LEU A 67 4.06 -12.70 -1.62
C LEU A 67 3.86 -14.21 -1.74
N ASP A 68 4.51 -14.84 -2.71
CA ASP A 68 4.58 -16.28 -2.84
C ASP A 68 6.04 -16.68 -3.17
N PRO A 69 6.79 -17.25 -2.21
CA PRO A 69 6.34 -17.73 -0.90
C PRO A 69 6.09 -16.61 0.12
N GLN A 70 5.27 -16.91 1.14
CA GLN A 70 5.15 -16.08 2.33
C GLN A 70 6.48 -16.08 3.12
N PRO A 71 6.95 -14.93 3.64
CA PRO A 71 8.18 -14.87 4.41
C PRO A 71 8.04 -15.67 5.72
N GLU A 72 9.11 -16.35 6.11
CA GLU A 72 9.19 -17.05 7.38
C GLU A 72 9.32 -16.00 8.51
N VAL A 73 8.28 -15.88 9.33
CA VAL A 73 8.34 -15.11 10.57
C VAL A 73 8.85 -16.01 11.69
N SER A 74 10.14 -15.92 11.98
CA SER A 74 10.80 -16.62 13.10
C SER A 74 10.66 -15.87 14.42
#